data_AF-A0A4W2DMP4-F1
#
_entry.id   AF-A0A4W2DMP4-F1
#
_cell.length_a   1.000
_cell.length_b   1.000
_cell.length_c   1.000
_cell.angle_alpha   90.00
_cell.angle_beta   90.00
_cell.angle_gamma   90.00
#
_symmetry.space_group_name_H-M   'P 1'
#
loop_
_entity.id
_entity.type
_entity.pdbx_description
1 polymer ?
#
loop_
_entity_poly.entity_id
_entity_poly.type
_entity_poly.pdbx_seq_one_letter_code
_entity_poly.pdbx_strand_id
1 'polypeptide(L)'
;MLFFTQCFGAVLDLIHLRFQHNKAKRVFSAAGQLVCVVNPTHDLKYVSSRHAVTQSAPEPSSYPPPHAPHHHCHRHCPLQPRHRLCHHARPHHLHHQEVGPPATQVMPCLCPLFSCQWEGHLEVVVPHLQQMHRVDILQGADIVFLATDMHLPAPADWLIIHSCFGHHFLLVLRKQERHAGHPQFFATMMLIGTPTQADSFTYRLELNRNHRCLKWEATPRSVLECVDSVITNGDCLVINTSLAQHFSDNGSLAIGIAISAAAEICSSEAEM
;
A
#
# COMPACT_ATOMS: atom_id res chain seq x y z
N MET A 1 35.18 -42.70 6.07
CA MET A 1 34.94 -41.51 5.22
C MET A 1 33.47 -41.43 4.79
N LEU A 2 32.49 -41.68 5.68
CA LEU A 2 31.06 -41.56 5.37
C LEU A 2 30.30 -41.15 6.65
N PHE A 3 30.52 -39.92 7.10
CA PHE A 3 29.75 -39.28 8.20
C PHE A 3 29.59 -37.78 7.95
N PHE A 4 29.34 -37.37 6.70
CA PHE A 4 29.15 -35.95 6.38
C PHE A 4 27.98 -35.64 5.42
N THR A 5 27.11 -36.61 5.11
CA THR A 5 26.02 -36.40 4.13
C THR A 5 24.61 -36.58 4.68
N GLN A 6 24.42 -36.88 5.96
CA GLN A 6 23.07 -37.01 6.56
C GLN A 6 22.61 -35.83 7.43
N CYS A 7 23.48 -34.84 7.70
CA CYS A 7 23.08 -33.67 8.49
C CYS A 7 22.54 -32.50 7.65
N PHE A 8 22.73 -32.49 6.31
CA PHE A 8 22.22 -31.41 5.46
C PHE A 8 20.76 -31.61 5.02
N GLY A 9 20.28 -32.85 4.92
CA GLY A 9 18.88 -33.13 4.57
C GLY A 9 17.89 -32.70 5.66
N ALA A 10 18.17 -33.00 6.92
CA ALA A 10 17.29 -32.66 8.03
C ALA A 10 17.25 -31.14 8.34
N VAL A 11 18.33 -30.40 8.05
CA VAL A 11 18.37 -28.94 8.24
C VAL A 11 17.58 -28.24 7.13
N LEU A 12 17.68 -28.70 5.89
CA LEU A 12 16.86 -28.18 4.79
C LEU A 12 15.38 -28.52 4.96
N ASP A 13 15.03 -29.73 5.44
CA ASP A 13 13.64 -30.07 5.75
C ASP A 13 13.10 -29.32 6.97
N LEU A 14 13.94 -28.96 7.95
CA LEU A 14 13.50 -28.07 9.05
C LEU A 14 13.33 -26.62 8.58
N ILE A 15 14.06 -26.18 7.55
CA ILE A 15 13.88 -24.88 6.91
C ILE A 15 12.64 -24.91 6.00
N HIS A 16 12.36 -26.01 5.31
CA HIS A 16 11.21 -26.19 4.43
C HIS A 16 9.90 -26.44 5.20
N LEU A 17 9.93 -27.19 6.31
CA LEU A 17 8.80 -27.30 7.25
C LEU A 17 8.57 -25.99 8.03
N ARG A 18 9.62 -25.20 8.29
CA ARG A 18 9.43 -23.83 8.81
C ARG A 18 8.80 -22.89 7.80
N PHE A 19 8.81 -23.24 6.50
CA PHE A 19 8.25 -22.44 5.42
C PHE A 19 6.78 -22.76 5.09
N GLN A 20 6.26 -23.93 5.49
CA GLN A 20 4.89 -24.35 5.16
C GLN A 20 3.93 -24.44 6.37
N HIS A 21 4.40 -24.29 7.62
CA HIS A 21 3.57 -24.52 8.81
C HIS A 21 3.50 -23.37 9.83
N ASN A 22 3.54 -22.09 9.43
CA ASN A 22 3.22 -21.01 10.37
C ASN A 22 2.39 -19.88 9.73
N LYS A 23 1.08 -20.15 9.64
CA LYS A 23 0.00 -19.13 9.64
C LYS A 23 -0.13 -18.39 10.99
N ALA A 24 0.97 -18.17 11.70
CA ALA A 24 0.98 -17.54 13.01
C ALA A 24 2.10 -16.50 13.07
N LYS A 25 1.69 -15.26 13.36
CA LYS A 25 2.52 -14.11 13.77
C LYS A 25 3.87 -14.54 14.34
N ARG A 26 4.94 -14.41 13.57
CA ARG A 26 6.30 -14.48 14.12
C ARG A 26 6.91 -13.09 14.08
N VAL A 27 6.90 -12.47 15.25
CA VAL A 27 7.79 -11.37 15.60
C VAL A 27 9.16 -11.97 15.82
N PHE A 28 10.12 -11.70 14.95
CA PHE A 28 11.52 -12.06 15.18
C PHE A 28 12.31 -10.81 15.53
N SER A 29 13.03 -10.86 16.63
CA SER A 29 14.04 -9.87 16.99
C SER A 29 15.41 -10.46 16.64
N ALA A 30 16.03 -9.91 15.60
CA ALA A 30 17.46 -9.99 15.42
C ALA A 30 17.96 -8.55 15.55
N ALA A 31 18.79 -8.29 16.57
CA ALA A 31 19.30 -6.97 16.95
C ALA A 31 18.32 -5.97 17.62
N GLY A 32 17.19 -6.43 18.18
CA GLY A 32 16.24 -5.55 18.89
C GLY A 32 15.20 -4.88 17.98
N GLN A 33 15.23 -5.16 16.68
CA GLN A 33 14.27 -4.64 15.72
C GLN A 33 13.04 -5.56 15.61
N LEU A 34 11.83 -4.98 15.67
CA LEU A 34 10.57 -5.73 15.61
C LEU A 34 10.20 -6.05 14.15
N VAL A 35 10.34 -7.30 13.72
CA VAL A 35 9.90 -7.71 12.37
C VAL A 35 8.42 -8.10 12.37
N CYS A 36 7.61 -7.46 11.53
CA CYS A 36 6.22 -7.80 11.28
C CYS A 36 6.03 -8.32 9.86
N VAL A 37 5.54 -9.55 9.74
CA VAL A 37 5.20 -10.17 8.45
C VAL A 37 3.77 -9.77 8.08
N VAL A 38 3.62 -9.17 6.90
CA VAL A 38 2.35 -8.60 6.44
C VAL A 38 1.99 -9.23 5.11
N ASN A 39 0.83 -9.86 5.07
CA ASN A 39 0.25 -10.37 3.84
C ASN A 39 -0.62 -9.29 3.18
N PRO A 40 -0.76 -9.31 1.84
CA PRO A 40 -1.62 -8.37 1.16
C PRO A 40 -3.07 -8.60 1.58
N THR A 41 -3.81 -7.51 1.76
CA THR A 41 -5.24 -7.57 2.00
C THR A 41 -5.93 -7.88 0.68
N HIS A 42 -6.51 -9.08 0.57
CA HIS A 42 -7.10 -9.55 -0.68
C HIS A 42 -8.46 -8.89 -0.95
N ASP A 43 -8.66 -8.47 -2.21
CA ASP A 43 -9.98 -8.24 -2.78
C ASP A 43 -10.42 -9.48 -3.57
N LEU A 44 -11.37 -10.25 -3.03
CA LEU A 44 -11.94 -11.41 -3.70
C LEU A 44 -12.74 -11.04 -4.97
N LYS A 45 -13.15 -9.78 -5.14
CA LYS A 45 -14.00 -9.35 -6.26
C LYS A 45 -13.21 -9.00 -7.51
N TYR A 46 -11.96 -8.54 -7.37
CA TYR A 46 -11.13 -8.11 -8.51
C TYR A 46 -10.61 -9.27 -9.37
N VAL A 47 -10.41 -10.46 -8.80
CA VAL A 47 -9.89 -11.64 -9.53
C VAL A 47 -10.94 -12.25 -10.46
N SER A 48 -12.23 -12.11 -10.13
CA SER A 48 -13.32 -12.75 -10.89
C SER A 48 -13.52 -12.19 -12.30
N SER A 49 -13.10 -10.95 -12.56
CA SER A 49 -13.28 -10.28 -13.87
C SER A 49 -12.21 -10.65 -14.90
N ARG A 50 -11.08 -11.26 -14.49
CA ARG A 50 -10.04 -11.73 -15.44
C ARG A 50 -10.23 -13.18 -15.90
N HIS A 51 -10.92 -14.02 -15.13
CA HIS A 51 -11.15 -15.42 -15.50
C HIS A 51 -12.33 -15.66 -16.46
N ALA A 52 -13.09 -14.62 -16.81
CA ALA A 52 -14.21 -14.74 -17.76
C ALA A 52 -13.79 -14.62 -19.24
N VAL A 53 -12.49 -14.44 -19.55
CA VAL A 53 -12.00 -14.29 -20.93
C VAL A 53 -10.89 -15.30 -21.22
N THR A 54 -11.15 -16.60 -21.03
CA THR A 54 -10.40 -17.66 -21.74
C THR A 54 -11.11 -18.99 -21.56
N GLN A 55 -11.90 -19.42 -22.56
CA GLN A 55 -12.13 -20.83 -22.90
C GLN A 55 -13.06 -20.95 -24.12
N SER A 56 -12.47 -21.17 -25.30
CA SER A 56 -12.96 -22.13 -26.30
C SER A 56 -11.98 -22.24 -27.48
N ALA A 57 -11.51 -23.45 -27.75
CA ALA A 57 -10.68 -23.91 -28.89
C ALA A 57 -11.34 -25.21 -29.46
N PRO A 58 -10.88 -25.85 -30.57
CA PRO A 58 -10.44 -25.35 -31.90
C PRO A 58 -10.97 -26.18 -33.14
N GLU A 59 -10.71 -25.65 -34.38
CA GLU A 59 -10.42 -26.32 -35.71
C GLU A 59 -11.54 -26.95 -36.61
N PRO A 60 -11.37 -27.19 -37.97
CA PRO A 60 -10.43 -26.63 -38.99
C PRO A 60 -10.95 -26.40 -40.46
N SER A 61 -10.05 -25.86 -41.32
CA SER A 61 -9.92 -25.98 -42.82
C SER A 61 -10.67 -24.94 -43.71
N SER A 62 -10.22 -24.38 -44.86
CA SER A 62 -9.12 -24.57 -45.83
C SER A 62 -8.90 -23.32 -46.75
N TYR A 63 -7.63 -22.89 -47.01
CA TYR A 63 -6.98 -22.31 -48.24
C TYR A 63 -7.59 -21.16 -49.15
N PRO A 64 -6.80 -20.42 -50.01
CA PRO A 64 -6.66 -18.93 -49.96
C PRO A 64 -6.95 -18.13 -51.30
N PRO A 65 -6.37 -16.93 -51.61
CA PRO A 65 -7.07 -15.64 -51.92
C PRO A 65 -7.01 -15.20 -53.41
N PRO A 66 -7.54 -14.01 -53.84
CA PRO A 66 -6.73 -12.75 -53.89
C PRO A 66 -7.45 -11.37 -53.79
N HIS A 67 -6.67 -10.35 -53.37
CA HIS A 67 -6.63 -8.91 -53.74
C HIS A 67 -7.87 -7.97 -53.75
N ALA A 68 -7.91 -7.06 -52.75
CA ALA A 68 -8.15 -5.58 -52.66
C ALA A 68 -9.03 -4.82 -53.71
N PRO A 69 -9.59 -3.59 -53.44
CA PRO A 69 -9.23 -2.62 -52.38
C PRO A 69 -10.39 -1.79 -51.73
N HIS A 70 -9.99 -0.95 -50.76
CA HIS A 70 -10.63 0.28 -50.23
C HIS A 70 -12.09 0.27 -49.76
N HIS A 71 -12.29 0.33 -48.44
CA HIS A 71 -13.32 1.19 -47.83
C HIS A 71 -12.87 1.73 -46.47
N HIS A 72 -12.95 3.05 -46.34
CA HIS A 72 -12.92 3.78 -45.08
C HIS A 72 -14.02 3.23 -44.16
N CYS A 73 -13.66 2.77 -42.97
CA CYS A 73 -14.65 2.43 -41.95
C CYS A 73 -14.22 3.00 -40.60
N HIS A 74 -14.95 4.05 -40.18
CA HIS A 74 -15.06 4.46 -38.80
C HIS A 74 -15.42 3.23 -37.95
N ARG A 75 -14.55 2.81 -37.04
CA ARG A 75 -14.92 1.89 -35.97
C ARG A 75 -14.66 2.52 -34.61
N HIS A 76 -15.79 2.72 -33.94
CA HIS A 76 -15.97 2.91 -32.52
C HIS A 76 -14.95 2.15 -31.68
N CYS A 77 -14.22 2.89 -30.87
CA CYS A 77 -13.45 2.38 -29.74
C CYS A 77 -14.42 2.27 -28.55
N PRO A 78 -14.58 1.10 -27.89
CA PRO A 78 -15.28 1.05 -26.62
C PRO A 78 -14.38 1.68 -25.56
N LEU A 79 -14.81 2.84 -25.08
CA LEU A 79 -14.16 3.61 -24.02
C LEU A 79 -13.96 2.76 -22.76
N GLN A 80 -12.73 2.80 -22.23
CA GLN A 80 -12.35 2.32 -20.90
C GLN A 80 -13.16 3.03 -19.80
N PRO A 81 -13.41 2.38 -18.63
CA PRO A 81 -14.01 3.06 -17.49
C PRO A 81 -13.07 4.14 -16.97
N ARG A 82 -13.53 5.39 -17.03
CA ARG A 82 -12.86 6.58 -16.54
C ARG A 82 -12.55 6.46 -15.05
N HIS A 83 -11.30 6.74 -14.69
CA HIS A 83 -10.90 7.17 -13.36
C HIS A 83 -11.87 8.23 -12.85
N ARG A 84 -12.59 7.95 -11.76
CA ARG A 84 -13.37 8.97 -11.05
C ARG A 84 -12.39 9.87 -10.31
N LEU A 85 -12.05 11.01 -10.92
CA LEU A 85 -11.67 12.19 -10.16
C LEU A 85 -12.90 12.62 -9.34
N CYS A 86 -12.80 12.54 -8.02
CA CYS A 86 -13.79 13.11 -7.11
C CYS A 86 -13.72 14.63 -7.14
N HIS A 87 -14.36 15.25 -8.13
CA HIS A 87 -14.84 16.62 -8.01
C HIS A 87 -16.34 16.56 -7.74
N HIS A 88 -16.73 16.73 -6.48
CA HIS A 88 -18.13 17.00 -6.13
C HIS A 88 -18.33 18.51 -5.98
N ALA A 89 -18.69 19.16 -7.09
CA ALA A 89 -19.46 20.39 -7.05
C ALA A 89 -20.92 20.02 -6.75
N ARG A 90 -21.43 20.44 -5.59
CA ARG A 90 -22.81 20.18 -5.15
C ARG A 90 -23.74 21.29 -5.71
N PRO A 91 -24.96 20.99 -6.20
CA PRO A 91 -25.88 22.03 -6.65
C PRO A 91 -26.51 22.74 -5.44
N HIS A 92 -26.60 24.06 -5.51
CA HIS A 92 -27.32 24.90 -4.54
C HIS A 92 -28.83 24.65 -4.64
N HIS A 93 -29.41 24.02 -3.62
CA HIS A 93 -30.84 24.15 -3.32
C HIS A 93 -30.99 25.06 -2.10
N LEU A 94 -31.61 26.22 -2.33
CA LEU A 94 -32.03 27.18 -1.30
C LEU A 94 -33.14 26.56 -0.44
N HIS A 95 -32.87 26.39 0.86
CA HIS A 95 -33.91 26.42 1.87
C HIS A 95 -33.42 27.15 3.12
N HIS A 96 -34.27 28.02 3.65
CA HIS A 96 -33.98 28.98 4.70
C HIS A 96 -33.99 28.33 6.10
N GLN A 97 -32.98 28.73 6.90
CA GLN A 97 -33.03 29.07 8.33
C GLN A 97 -33.04 27.94 9.41
N GLU A 98 -31.90 27.79 10.10
CA GLU A 98 -31.78 27.96 11.55
C GLU A 98 -30.30 28.24 11.92
N VAL A 99 -30.05 29.26 12.77
CA VAL A 99 -28.71 29.70 13.17
C VAL A 99 -28.23 28.83 14.32
N GLY A 100 -27.57 27.71 13.99
CA GLY A 100 -26.66 27.01 14.90
C GLY A 100 -25.23 27.50 14.72
N PRO A 101 -24.31 27.32 15.70
CA PRO A 101 -22.89 27.61 15.51
C PRO A 101 -22.39 26.87 14.27
N PRO A 102 -21.40 27.41 13.51
CA PRO A 102 -20.95 26.78 12.29
C PRO A 102 -20.45 25.39 12.63
N ALA A 103 -21.24 24.38 12.28
CA ALA A 103 -20.81 23.00 12.33
C ALA A 103 -19.62 22.92 11.38
N THR A 104 -18.41 22.92 11.94
CA THR A 104 -17.19 22.66 11.19
C THR A 104 -17.44 21.35 10.47
N GLN A 105 -17.61 21.41 9.15
CA GLN A 105 -17.99 20.25 8.37
C GLN A 105 -16.76 19.35 8.31
N VAL A 106 -16.62 18.46 9.29
CA VAL A 106 -15.48 17.53 9.36
C VAL A 106 -15.65 16.54 8.22
N MET A 107 -14.74 16.60 7.26
CA MET A 107 -14.69 15.64 6.16
C MET A 107 -14.52 14.22 6.74
N PRO A 108 -15.34 13.23 6.33
CA PRO A 108 -15.17 11.86 6.79
C PRO A 108 -13.83 11.29 6.32
N CYS A 109 -13.22 10.46 7.16
CA CYS A 109 -12.10 9.62 6.78
C CYS A 109 -12.59 8.49 5.87
N LEU A 110 -11.88 8.24 4.78
CA LEU A 110 -12.07 7.06 3.95
C LEU A 110 -11.20 5.92 4.49
N CYS A 111 -11.62 4.67 4.28
CA CYS A 111 -10.76 3.54 4.57
C CYS A 111 -9.47 3.64 3.72
N PRO A 112 -8.29 3.50 4.35
CA PRO A 112 -7.02 3.50 3.65
C PRO A 112 -6.85 2.39 2.60
N LEU A 113 -7.62 1.30 2.69
CA LEU A 113 -7.58 0.18 1.73
C LEU A 113 -8.40 0.46 0.47
N PHE A 114 -7.80 0.17 -0.69
CA PHE A 114 -8.39 0.45 -2.00
C PHE A 114 -9.72 -0.28 -2.22
N SER A 115 -9.84 -1.49 -1.67
CA SER A 115 -11.03 -2.33 -1.84
C SER A 115 -12.16 -2.03 -0.85
N CYS A 116 -11.96 -1.10 0.08
CA CYS A 116 -12.93 -0.81 1.15
C CYS A 116 -13.61 0.54 0.93
N GLN A 117 -14.94 0.54 0.93
CA GLN A 117 -15.76 1.75 0.76
C GLN A 117 -16.24 2.33 2.09
N TRP A 118 -15.60 1.97 3.20
CA TRP A 118 -15.98 2.47 4.51
C TRP A 118 -15.60 3.94 4.66
N GLU A 119 -16.48 4.70 5.31
CA GLU A 119 -16.29 6.10 5.66
C GLU A 119 -16.67 6.29 7.13
N GLY A 120 -15.97 7.18 7.84
CA GLY A 120 -16.28 7.45 9.24
C GLY A 120 -15.47 8.58 9.85
N HIS A 121 -15.68 8.82 11.14
CA HIS A 121 -14.89 9.81 11.88
C HIS A 121 -13.50 9.26 12.22
N LEU A 122 -12.55 10.17 12.48
CA LEU A 122 -11.16 9.83 12.78
C LEU A 122 -11.02 8.81 13.92
N GLU A 123 -11.83 8.96 14.97
CA GLU A 123 -11.80 8.12 16.18
C GLU A 123 -12.10 6.64 15.91
N VAL A 124 -12.83 6.33 14.84
CA VAL A 124 -13.25 4.97 14.51
C VAL A 124 -12.41 4.31 13.41
N VAL A 125 -11.37 4.99 12.90
CA VAL A 125 -10.46 4.46 11.87
C VAL A 125 -9.69 3.24 12.38
N VAL A 126 -9.07 3.33 13.56
CA VAL A 126 -8.30 2.20 14.13
C VAL A 126 -9.20 0.99 14.42
N PRO A 127 -10.35 1.13 15.13
CA PRO A 127 -11.29 0.03 15.31
C PRO A 127 -11.72 -0.60 13.98
N HIS A 128 -12.03 0.21 12.96
CA HIS A 128 -12.39 -0.28 11.64
C HIS A 128 -11.28 -1.15 11.02
N LEU A 129 -10.04 -0.66 10.99
CA LEU A 129 -8.89 -1.38 10.43
C LEU A 129 -8.60 -2.71 11.17
N GLN A 130 -8.72 -2.72 12.49
CA GLN A 130 -8.50 -3.94 13.28
C GLN A 130 -9.62 -4.96 13.07
N GLN A 131 -10.88 -4.53 13.07
CA GLN A 131 -12.03 -5.43 13.05
C GLN A 131 -12.34 -5.95 11.65
N MET A 132 -12.32 -5.06 10.66
CA MET A 132 -12.72 -5.39 9.28
C MET A 132 -11.55 -5.93 8.45
N HIS A 133 -10.34 -5.47 8.74
CA HIS A 133 -9.16 -5.77 7.92
C HIS A 133 -8.06 -6.52 8.67
N ARG A 134 -8.23 -6.78 9.97
CA ARG A 134 -7.27 -7.49 10.83
C ARG A 134 -5.88 -6.86 10.79
N VAL A 135 -5.82 -5.53 10.64
CA VAL A 135 -4.56 -4.79 10.66
C VAL A 135 -4.00 -4.81 12.07
N ASP A 136 -2.76 -5.28 12.20
CA ASP A 136 -2.08 -5.35 13.48
C ASP A 136 -1.55 -3.98 13.93
N ILE A 137 -1.57 -3.75 15.25
CA ILE A 137 -0.91 -2.63 15.90
C ILE A 137 0.41 -3.12 16.48
N LEU A 138 1.50 -2.47 16.10
CA LEU A 138 2.84 -2.73 16.57
C LEU A 138 3.30 -1.60 17.49
N GLN A 139 4.16 -1.93 18.45
CA GLN A 139 4.75 -1.01 19.43
C GLN A 139 6.27 -1.19 19.40
N GLY A 140 7.03 -0.10 19.50
CA GLY A 140 8.51 -0.14 19.49
C GLY A 140 9.11 1.01 18.67
N ALA A 141 10.41 1.30 18.85
CA ALA A 141 11.07 2.41 18.16
C ALA A 141 11.52 2.05 16.73
N ASP A 142 11.94 0.80 16.51
CA ASP A 142 12.44 0.33 15.22
C ASP A 142 11.68 -0.91 14.75
N ILE A 143 10.94 -0.76 13.65
CA ILE A 143 10.10 -1.81 13.08
C ILE A 143 10.60 -2.15 11.69
N VAL A 144 10.62 -3.44 11.37
CA VAL A 144 10.77 -3.92 9.99
C VAL A 144 9.42 -4.45 9.54
N PHE A 145 8.86 -3.82 8.53
CA PHE A 145 7.70 -4.30 7.81
C PHE A 145 8.14 -5.23 6.68
N LEU A 146 7.73 -6.49 6.75
CA LEU A 146 8.02 -7.50 5.73
C LEU A 146 6.75 -7.79 4.93
N ALA A 147 6.60 -7.11 3.79
CA ALA A 147 5.51 -7.38 2.85
C ALA A 147 5.79 -8.66 2.07
N THR A 148 4.94 -9.66 2.20
CA THR A 148 5.02 -10.93 1.46
C THR A 148 4.22 -10.86 0.15
N ASP A 149 4.39 -11.87 -0.70
CA ASP A 149 3.57 -12.05 -1.91
C ASP A 149 3.58 -10.85 -2.89
N MET A 150 4.72 -10.15 -2.98
CA MET A 150 4.90 -8.96 -3.82
C MET A 150 4.65 -9.21 -5.33
N HIS A 151 4.61 -10.46 -5.74
CA HIS A 151 4.34 -10.90 -7.11
C HIS A 151 2.85 -10.80 -7.49
N LEU A 152 1.93 -10.71 -6.53
CA LEU A 152 0.50 -10.64 -6.80
C LEU A 152 0.13 -9.46 -7.72
N PRO A 153 -0.90 -9.60 -8.57
CA PRO A 153 -1.31 -8.55 -9.48
C PRO A 153 -1.79 -7.31 -8.73
N ALA A 154 -1.65 -6.14 -9.36
CA ALA A 154 -2.29 -4.92 -8.87
C ALA A 154 -3.82 -4.97 -9.09
N PRO A 155 -4.63 -4.31 -8.23
CA PRO A 155 -4.23 -3.63 -7.00
C PRO A 155 -3.98 -4.61 -5.84
N ALA A 156 -2.99 -4.31 -5.00
CA ALA A 156 -2.74 -5.05 -3.76
C ALA A 156 -2.23 -4.10 -2.67
N ASP A 157 -2.67 -4.32 -1.43
CA ASP A 157 -2.41 -3.42 -0.30
C ASP A 157 -1.84 -4.17 0.89
N TRP A 158 -0.81 -3.62 1.52
CA TRP A 158 -0.22 -4.11 2.77
C TRP A 158 -0.23 -2.98 3.79
N LEU A 159 -0.83 -3.23 4.96
CA LEU A 159 -1.03 -2.21 5.99
C LEU A 159 -0.56 -2.74 7.34
N ILE A 160 0.07 -1.86 8.13
CA ILE A 160 0.28 -2.03 9.57
C ILE A 160 0.03 -0.72 10.28
N ILE A 161 -0.41 -0.79 11.52
CA ILE A 161 -0.43 0.36 12.42
C ILE A 161 0.80 0.27 13.32
N HIS A 162 1.58 1.34 13.37
CA HIS A 162 2.69 1.53 14.29
C HIS A 162 2.29 2.56 15.33
N SER A 163 2.35 2.19 16.60
CA SER A 163 2.08 3.08 17.71
C SER A 163 3.38 3.49 18.39
N CYS A 164 3.59 4.80 18.46
CA CYS A 164 4.72 5.46 19.14
C CYS A 164 4.35 6.92 19.43
N PHE A 165 5.05 7.58 20.35
CA PHE A 165 4.81 8.98 20.75
C PHE A 165 3.36 9.29 21.18
N GLY A 166 2.61 8.29 21.68
CA GLY A 166 1.19 8.47 22.03
C GLY A 166 0.24 8.56 20.83
N HIS A 167 0.73 8.29 19.62
CA HIS A 167 -0.04 8.34 18.39
C HIS A 167 -0.07 6.98 17.67
N HIS A 168 -0.93 6.89 16.66
CA HIS A 168 -0.99 5.77 15.71
C HIS A 168 -0.61 6.27 14.31
N PHE A 169 0.38 5.61 13.72
CA PHE A 169 0.83 5.84 12.37
C PHE A 169 0.49 4.62 11.52
N LEU A 170 -0.03 4.83 10.32
CA LEU A 170 -0.40 3.80 9.38
C LEU A 170 0.64 3.75 8.27
N LEU A 171 1.39 2.65 8.17
CA LEU A 171 2.16 2.39 6.97
C LEU A 171 1.22 1.79 5.92
N VAL A 172 1.17 2.42 4.75
CA VAL A 172 0.49 1.88 3.57
C VAL A 172 1.53 1.57 2.51
N LEU A 173 1.62 0.31 2.10
CA LEU A 173 2.28 -0.09 0.87
C LEU A 173 1.20 -0.54 -0.11
N ARG A 174 1.08 0.16 -1.24
CA ARG A 174 0.13 -0.15 -2.31
C ARG A 174 0.84 -0.49 -3.60
N LYS A 175 0.47 -1.62 -4.22
CA LYS A 175 0.80 -1.93 -5.60
C LYS A 175 -0.35 -1.51 -6.49
N GLN A 176 -0.13 -0.56 -7.41
CA GLN A 176 -1.15 -0.12 -8.38
C GLN A 176 -0.54 0.23 -9.74
N GLU A 177 -1.34 0.22 -10.79
CA GLU A 177 -0.96 0.67 -12.13
C GLU A 177 -1.33 2.15 -12.30
N ARG A 178 -0.33 3.03 -12.47
CA ARG A 178 -0.56 4.40 -12.97
C ARG A 178 -0.65 4.45 -14.48
N HIS A 179 0.11 3.58 -15.14
CA HIS A 179 0.13 3.40 -16.58
C HIS A 179 -0.17 1.94 -16.87
N ALA A 180 -0.96 1.68 -17.92
CA ALA A 180 -1.40 0.33 -18.27
C ALA A 180 -0.21 -0.62 -18.40
N GLY A 181 -0.24 -1.75 -17.67
CA GLY A 181 0.82 -2.76 -17.71
C GLY A 181 2.09 -2.40 -16.95
N HIS A 182 2.13 -1.26 -16.26
CA HIS A 182 3.28 -0.81 -15.48
C HIS A 182 2.90 -0.63 -14.00
N PRO A 183 2.76 -1.73 -13.23
CA PRO A 183 2.51 -1.65 -11.81
C PRO A 183 3.72 -1.07 -11.08
N GLN A 184 3.44 -0.24 -10.07
CA GLN A 184 4.42 0.36 -9.18
C GLN A 184 3.97 0.15 -7.73
N PHE A 185 4.91 0.18 -6.81
CA PHE A 185 4.66 0.21 -5.38
C PHE A 185 4.75 1.64 -4.86
N PHE A 186 3.83 2.00 -3.98
CA PHE A 186 3.73 3.30 -3.32
C PHE A 186 3.72 3.07 -1.82
N ALA A 187 4.71 3.62 -1.11
CA ALA A 187 4.85 3.47 0.32
C ALA A 187 4.80 4.83 1.02
N THR A 188 3.88 4.99 1.98
CA THR A 188 3.75 6.22 2.77
C THR A 188 3.36 5.90 4.21
N MET A 189 3.86 6.70 5.15
CA MET A 189 3.42 6.67 6.54
C MET A 189 2.42 7.80 6.77
N MET A 190 1.25 7.47 7.30
CA MET A 190 0.20 8.45 7.60
C MET A 190 -0.07 8.53 9.10
N LEU A 191 -0.29 9.72 9.64
CA LEU A 191 -0.76 9.88 11.01
C LEU A 191 -2.27 9.68 11.07
N ILE A 192 -2.74 8.82 11.98
CA ILE A 192 -4.15 8.76 12.39
C ILE A 192 -4.38 9.91 13.39
N GLY A 193 -4.50 11.12 12.86
CA GLY A 193 -4.52 12.39 13.59
C GLY A 193 -4.83 13.55 12.65
N THR A 194 -4.78 14.78 13.15
CA THR A 194 -4.96 15.99 12.31
C THR A 194 -3.69 16.32 11.52
N PRO A 195 -3.77 17.12 10.44
CA PRO A 195 -2.58 17.59 9.71
C PRO A 195 -1.59 18.32 10.63
N THR A 196 -2.07 19.18 11.51
CA THR A 196 -1.23 19.91 12.48
C THR A 196 -0.48 18.98 13.45
N GLN A 197 -1.11 17.88 13.88
CA GLN A 197 -0.41 16.86 14.66
C GLN A 197 0.64 16.15 13.83
N ALA A 198 0.39 15.93 12.54
CA ALA A 198 1.29 15.22 11.63
C ALA A 198 2.57 16.02 11.37
N ASP A 199 2.49 17.35 11.30
CA ASP A 199 3.61 18.27 11.15
C ASP A 199 4.65 18.16 12.29
N SER A 200 4.26 17.59 13.43
CA SER A 200 5.15 17.39 14.58
C SER A 200 6.07 16.17 14.45
N PHE A 201 6.03 15.44 13.33
CA PHE A 201 6.78 14.20 13.15
C PHE A 201 7.51 14.13 11.81
N THR A 202 8.52 13.29 11.76
CA THR A 202 9.20 12.86 10.54
C THR A 202 9.27 11.34 10.55
N TYR A 203 9.08 10.72 9.39
CA TYR A 203 9.26 9.28 9.21
C TYR A 203 10.33 9.00 8.17
N ARG A 204 11.03 7.87 8.36
CA ARG A 204 11.96 7.32 7.38
C ARG A 204 11.57 5.89 7.00
N LEU A 205 11.51 5.63 5.70
CA LEU A 205 11.39 4.31 5.12
C LEU A 205 12.73 3.92 4.50
N GLU A 206 13.21 2.71 4.81
CA GLU A 206 14.52 2.25 4.38
C GLU A 206 14.46 0.84 3.79
N LEU A 207 14.94 0.70 2.56
CA LEU A 207 15.16 -0.59 1.90
C LEU A 207 16.65 -0.89 1.88
N ASN A 208 17.05 -2.05 2.40
CA ASN A 208 18.46 -2.46 2.46
C ASN A 208 18.63 -3.88 1.92
N ARG A 209 19.51 -4.05 0.91
CA ARG A 209 19.91 -5.37 0.41
C ARG A 209 21.16 -5.28 -0.46
N ASN A 210 22.05 -6.27 -0.37
CA ASN A 210 23.22 -6.42 -1.26
C ASN A 210 24.06 -5.13 -1.41
N HIS A 211 24.43 -4.49 -0.30
CA HIS A 211 25.16 -3.21 -0.25
C HIS A 211 24.44 -2.03 -0.92
N ARG A 212 23.14 -2.17 -1.20
CA ARG A 212 22.27 -1.10 -1.68
C ARG A 212 21.39 -0.65 -0.55
N CYS A 213 21.15 0.65 -0.52
CA CYS A 213 20.29 1.32 0.43
C CYS A 213 19.44 2.32 -0.33
N LEU A 214 18.13 2.31 -0.11
CA LEU A 214 17.23 3.35 -0.57
C LEU A 214 16.49 3.91 0.66
N LYS A 215 16.56 5.23 0.84
CA LYS A 215 15.94 5.94 1.96
C LYS A 215 14.95 6.97 1.44
N TRP A 216 13.80 7.02 2.08
CA TRP A 216 12.79 8.06 1.90
C TRP A 216 12.48 8.66 3.26
N GLU A 217 12.52 9.98 3.37
CA GLU A 217 12.24 10.70 4.61
C GLU A 217 11.28 11.84 4.31
N ALA A 218 10.21 11.96 5.11
CA ALA A 218 9.17 12.96 4.93
C ALA A 218 8.37 13.19 6.22
N THR A 219 7.56 14.24 6.24
CA THR A 219 6.50 14.43 7.25
C THR A 219 5.33 13.48 6.95
N PRO A 220 4.78 12.75 7.93
CA PRO A 220 3.61 11.92 7.69
C PRO A 220 2.41 12.80 7.30
N ARG A 221 1.57 12.34 6.37
CA ARG A 221 0.30 13.02 6.05
C ARG A 221 -0.81 12.56 6.99
N SER A 222 -1.83 13.38 7.20
CA SER A 222 -3.00 12.96 7.98
C SER A 222 -3.87 12.00 7.17
N VAL A 223 -4.44 10.97 7.82
CA VAL A 223 -5.47 10.11 7.17
C VAL A 223 -6.70 10.88 6.68
N LEU A 224 -6.95 12.09 7.18
CA LEU A 224 -8.00 12.99 6.67
C LEU A 224 -7.76 13.44 5.23
N GLU A 225 -6.52 13.36 4.73
CA GLU A 225 -6.15 13.76 3.39
C GLU A 225 -6.34 12.66 2.34
N CYS A 226 -6.70 11.45 2.78
CA CYS A 226 -6.87 10.24 1.96
C CYS A 226 -5.58 9.72 1.31
N VAL A 227 -5.35 8.40 1.41
CA VAL A 227 -4.21 7.71 0.80
C VAL A 227 -4.12 7.96 -0.71
N ASP A 228 -5.26 7.95 -1.42
CA ASP A 228 -5.30 8.09 -2.87
C ASP A 228 -4.81 9.46 -3.34
N SER A 229 -5.07 10.52 -2.56
CA SER A 229 -4.58 11.86 -2.83
C SER A 229 -3.06 11.92 -2.71
N VAL A 230 -2.52 11.40 -1.59
CA VAL A 230 -1.07 11.33 -1.32
C VAL A 230 -0.34 10.57 -2.42
N ILE A 231 -0.88 9.39 -2.81
CA ILE A 231 -0.33 8.62 -3.90
C ILE A 231 -0.42 9.42 -5.20
N THR A 232 -1.59 9.93 -5.59
CA THR A 232 -1.76 10.63 -6.88
C THR A 232 -0.79 11.82 -7.03
N ASN A 233 -0.57 12.56 -5.94
CA ASN A 233 0.34 13.71 -5.91
C ASN A 233 1.83 13.32 -5.96
N GLY A 234 2.14 12.04 -5.77
CA GLY A 234 3.53 11.55 -5.72
C GLY A 234 4.25 11.88 -4.42
N ASP A 235 3.50 12.21 -3.36
CA ASP A 235 4.04 12.54 -2.03
C ASP A 235 4.28 11.25 -1.20
N CYS A 236 5.05 10.34 -1.77
CA CYS A 236 5.35 9.03 -1.17
C CYS A 236 6.56 8.38 -1.85
N LEU A 237 7.10 7.34 -1.22
CA LEU A 237 8.13 6.51 -1.84
C LEU A 237 7.53 5.69 -3.00
N VAL A 238 8.01 5.95 -4.22
CA VAL A 238 7.60 5.21 -5.42
C VAL A 238 8.69 4.22 -5.85
N ILE A 239 8.33 2.95 -6.01
CA ILE A 239 9.25 1.86 -6.38
C ILE A 239 8.65 1.09 -7.56
N ASN A 240 9.31 1.14 -8.71
CA ASN A 240 8.93 0.30 -9.85
C ASN A 240 9.23 -1.18 -9.57
N THR A 241 8.56 -2.10 -10.26
CA THR A 241 8.75 -3.55 -10.07
C THR A 241 10.21 -4.00 -10.24
N SER A 242 10.94 -3.45 -11.21
CA SER A 242 12.37 -3.75 -11.42
C SER A 242 13.24 -3.31 -10.24
N LEU A 243 12.98 -2.14 -9.67
CA LEU A 243 13.68 -1.65 -8.49
C LEU A 243 13.34 -2.50 -7.26
N ALA A 244 12.07 -2.87 -7.08
CA ALA A 244 11.63 -3.74 -5.99
C ALA A 244 12.31 -5.12 -6.02
N GLN A 245 12.60 -5.68 -7.21
CA GLN A 245 13.34 -6.95 -7.35
C GLN A 245 14.75 -6.90 -6.77
N HIS A 246 15.41 -5.74 -6.80
CA HIS A 246 16.74 -5.60 -6.22
C HIS A 246 16.72 -5.65 -4.69
N PHE A 247 15.63 -5.20 -4.07
CA PHE A 247 15.48 -5.15 -2.60
C PHE A 247 14.66 -6.30 -2.02
N SER A 248 13.96 -7.08 -2.84
CA SER A 248 13.12 -8.19 -2.38
C SER A 248 13.86 -9.53 -2.36
N ASP A 249 13.52 -10.36 -1.39
CA ASP A 249 14.03 -11.72 -1.24
C ASP A 249 12.87 -12.71 -1.20
N ASN A 250 12.91 -13.75 -2.03
CA ASN A 250 11.83 -14.74 -2.17
C ASN A 250 10.41 -14.14 -2.24
N GLY A 251 10.25 -13.07 -3.04
CA GLY A 251 8.95 -12.41 -3.23
C GLY A 251 8.49 -11.56 -2.03
N SER A 252 9.34 -11.32 -1.05
CA SER A 252 9.08 -10.46 0.11
C SER A 252 9.94 -9.20 0.08
N LEU A 253 9.39 -8.05 0.47
CA LEU A 253 10.09 -6.77 0.59
C LEU A 253 10.15 -6.34 2.05
N ALA A 254 11.36 -6.14 2.57
CA ALA A 254 11.58 -5.62 3.91
C ALA A 254 11.75 -4.08 3.87
N ILE A 255 10.98 -3.38 4.69
CA ILE A 255 11.00 -1.92 4.85
C ILE A 255 11.31 -1.62 6.32
N GLY A 256 12.47 -1.03 6.58
CA GLY A 256 12.77 -0.44 7.88
C GLY A 256 11.97 0.84 8.08
N ILE A 257 11.38 0.99 9.26
CA ILE A 257 10.55 2.13 9.64
C ILE A 257 11.18 2.78 10.87
N ALA A 258 11.38 4.09 10.79
CA ALA A 258 11.71 4.93 11.92
C ALA A 258 10.79 6.15 11.93
N ILE A 259 10.34 6.55 13.13
CA ILE A 259 9.55 7.76 13.34
C ILE A 259 10.25 8.58 14.43
N SER A 260 10.37 9.87 14.22
CA SER A 260 10.93 10.82 15.19
C SER A 260 10.02 12.03 15.32
N ALA A 261 10.03 12.67 16.49
CA ALA A 261 9.51 14.02 16.59
C ALA A 261 10.30 14.94 15.64
N ALA A 262 9.61 15.84 14.95
CA ALA A 262 10.26 16.88 14.17
C ALA A 262 11.07 17.75 15.13
N ALA A 263 12.33 18.03 14.80
CA ALA A 263 13.09 19.00 15.56
C ALA A 263 12.40 20.36 15.39
N GLU A 264 11.98 20.99 16.49
CA GLU A 264 11.57 22.39 16.42
C GLU A 264 12.75 23.17 15.84
N ILE A 265 12.55 23.81 14.68
CA ILE A 265 13.46 24.83 14.20
C ILE A 265 13.35 25.97 15.20
N CYS A 266 14.23 25.96 16.20
CA CYS A 266 14.42 27.10 17.07
C CYS A 266 14.93 28.23 16.18
N SER A 267 14.02 29.07 15.70
CA SER A 267 14.34 30.35 15.08
C SER A 267 14.86 31.27 16.18
N SER A 268 16.09 31.02 16.63
CA SER A 268 16.90 32.04 17.29
C SER A 268 17.51 32.94 16.22
N GLU A 269 16.69 33.85 15.70
CA GLU A 269 17.18 35.15 15.22
C GLU A 269 16.81 36.15 16.32
N ALA A 270 17.61 36.23 17.38
CA ALA A 270 18.69 37.21 17.51
C ALA A 270 18.16 38.65 17.34
N GLU A 271 17.66 39.23 18.44
CA GLU A 271 17.83 40.65 18.69
C GLU A 271 19.33 40.98 18.60
N MET A 272 19.73 41.77 17.60
CA MET A 272 20.84 42.71 17.71
C MET A 272 20.65 43.88 16.75
#